data_AF-A0A6P7QTR4-F1
#
_entry.id   AF-A0A6P7QTR4-F1
#
_cell.length_a   1.000
_cell.length_b   1.000
_cell.length_c   1.000
_cell.angle_alpha   90.00
_cell.angle_beta   90.00
_cell.angle_gamma   90.00
#
_symmetry.space_group_name_H-M   'P 1'
#
loop_
_entity.id
_entity.type
_entity.pdbx_description
1 polymer ?
#
loop_
_entity_poly.entity_id
_entity_poly.type
_entity_poly.pdbx_seq_one_letter_code
_entity_poly.pdbx_strand_id
1 'polypeptide(L)'
;MAPAPFISKTDAQKGHVAGGCGAWSVPLQVQPTGTGCPHGSTAPSCPQVGDITILVNNAAVVHGKSLMDSDDDALLKSQHVNTLGQFWTTKAFLPRMLELQNGHIVCLNSVLALSAIPGAIDYCTSKASAFAFMESLTLGLLDCPGVSATTVLPFHTSTEMFQGMRVRFPNLFPPLKPETVARRTVDAVQQNQALLLLPWTMNILIILKSILPQAALEEIHRFSGTYTCMNTFKGRT
;
A
#
# COMPACT_ATOMS: atom_id res chain seq x y z
N MET A 1 11.09 27.34 -17.96
CA MET A 1 10.59 25.96 -17.80
C MET A 1 11.81 25.06 -17.77
N ALA A 2 12.29 24.69 -16.59
CA ALA A 2 13.43 23.78 -16.46
C ALA A 2 12.97 22.34 -16.74
N PRO A 3 13.75 21.51 -17.46
CA PRO A 3 13.37 20.14 -17.75
C PRO A 3 13.45 19.28 -16.47
N ALA A 4 12.44 18.43 -16.26
CA ALA A 4 12.46 17.44 -15.18
C ALA A 4 13.60 16.43 -15.41
N PRO A 5 14.36 16.03 -14.38
CA PRO A 5 15.48 15.13 -14.56
C PRO A 5 15.02 13.71 -14.93
N PHE A 6 15.71 13.13 -15.91
CA PHE A 6 15.51 11.78 -16.42
C PHE A 6 16.14 10.79 -15.44
N ILE A 7 15.31 9.97 -14.78
CA ILE A 7 15.80 8.91 -13.88
C ILE A 7 16.32 7.77 -14.75
N SER A 8 17.62 7.49 -14.67
CA SER A 8 18.26 6.41 -15.44
C SER A 8 18.06 5.06 -14.73
N LYS A 9 18.10 3.95 -15.48
CA LYS A 9 17.97 2.57 -14.96
C LYS A 9 18.93 2.25 -13.79
N THR A 10 20.02 2.99 -13.66
CA THR A 10 21.03 2.87 -12.59
C THR A 10 20.59 3.46 -11.25
N ASP A 11 19.72 4.46 -11.24
CA ASP A 11 19.32 5.19 -10.02
C ASP A 11 18.29 4.40 -9.18
N ALA A 12 17.60 3.44 -9.80
CA ALA A 12 16.71 2.52 -9.09
C ALA A 12 17.48 1.39 -8.37
N GLN A 13 18.72 1.09 -8.78
CA GLN A 13 19.55 0.03 -8.19
C GLN A 13 20.69 0.54 -7.30
N LYS A 14 21.06 1.82 -7.40
CA LYS A 14 21.94 2.48 -6.44
C LYS A 14 21.13 3.57 -5.76
N GLY A 15 20.80 3.36 -4.49
CA GLY A 15 20.25 4.40 -3.63
C GLY A 15 21.21 5.58 -3.52
N HIS A 16 21.16 6.49 -4.48
CA HIS A 16 21.85 7.78 -4.45
C HIS A 16 21.02 8.77 -5.26
N VAL A 17 20.17 9.52 -4.58
CA VAL A 17 19.73 10.83 -5.06
C VAL A 17 20.45 11.84 -4.19
N ALA A 18 21.37 12.58 -4.80
CA ALA A 18 22.07 13.67 -4.16
C ALA A 18 21.10 14.84 -3.92
N GLY A 19 20.97 15.27 -2.66
CA GLY A 19 20.38 16.56 -2.29
C GLY A 19 19.38 16.49 -1.13
N GLY A 20 19.88 16.67 0.10
CA GLY A 20 19.21 17.36 1.22
C GLY A 20 17.92 16.77 1.82
N CYS A 21 18.01 16.42 3.12
CA CYS A 21 16.95 15.95 4.03
C CYS A 21 16.48 14.50 3.85
N GLY A 22 16.88 13.67 4.82
CA GLY A 22 16.74 12.23 4.80
C GLY A 22 15.32 11.72 5.11
N ALA A 23 14.92 10.72 4.33
CA ALA A 23 14.13 9.58 4.80
C ALA A 23 14.38 8.39 3.87
N TRP A 24 15.10 7.39 4.37
CA TRP A 24 15.27 6.09 3.72
C TRP A 24 14.15 5.14 4.16
N SER A 25 13.52 4.47 3.18
CA SER A 25 13.24 3.01 3.14
C SER A 25 12.01 2.73 2.28
N VAL A 26 12.20 2.13 1.10
CA VAL A 26 11.13 1.40 0.39
C VAL A 26 11.46 -0.08 0.57
N PRO A 27 10.79 -0.83 1.48
CA PRO A 27 10.86 -2.28 1.45
C PRO A 27 10.13 -2.75 0.19
N LEU A 28 10.85 -2.75 -0.93
CA LEU A 28 10.42 -3.28 -2.21
C LEU A 28 10.58 -4.81 -2.11
N GLN A 29 9.50 -5.57 -1.98
CA GLN A 29 9.57 -7.00 -2.25
C GLN A 29 9.43 -7.20 -3.76
N VAL A 30 10.55 -7.56 -4.37
CA VAL A 30 10.69 -7.83 -5.79
C VAL A 30 10.88 -9.33 -5.95
N GLN A 31 10.03 -9.97 -6.76
CA GLN A 31 10.24 -11.36 -7.13
C GLN A 31 10.75 -11.43 -8.58
N PRO A 32 12.06 -11.68 -8.80
CA PRO A 32 12.56 -11.96 -10.15
C PRO A 32 12.05 -13.31 -10.66
N THR A 33 11.75 -13.37 -11.95
CA THR A 33 11.59 -14.64 -12.67
C THR A 33 12.82 -14.88 -13.53
N GLY A 34 13.77 -15.71 -13.05
CA GLY A 34 14.92 -16.16 -13.85
C GLY A 34 15.99 -16.90 -13.04
N THR A 35 16.27 -18.15 -13.41
CA THR A 35 17.49 -18.88 -13.02
C THR A 35 18.51 -18.76 -14.14
N GLY A 36 19.63 -18.07 -13.92
CA GLY A 36 20.74 -18.12 -14.86
C GLY A 36 21.91 -17.21 -14.53
N CYS A 37 23.04 -17.81 -14.16
CA CYS A 37 24.35 -17.37 -14.62
C CYS A 37 25.23 -18.60 -14.89
N PRO A 38 25.72 -18.81 -16.12
CA PRO A 38 26.88 -19.64 -16.42
C PRO A 38 28.17 -18.95 -15.96
N HIS A 39 29.24 -19.75 -15.90
CA HIS A 39 30.54 -19.49 -15.27
C HIS A 39 31.26 -18.19 -15.66
N GLY A 40 31.92 -17.58 -14.65
CA GLY A 40 33.19 -16.88 -14.82
C GLY A 40 33.15 -15.35 -14.68
N SER A 41 33.20 -14.81 -13.46
CA SER A 41 33.74 -13.47 -13.16
C SER A 41 33.87 -13.26 -11.64
N THR A 42 35.06 -12.86 -11.20
CA THR A 42 35.42 -12.59 -9.80
C THR A 42 35.02 -11.16 -9.39
N ALA A 43 33.81 -11.02 -8.87
CA ALA A 43 33.35 -9.95 -7.97
C ALA A 43 32.15 -10.53 -7.19
N PRO A 44 31.83 -10.06 -5.97
CA PRO A 44 30.55 -10.41 -5.34
C PRO A 44 29.43 -9.75 -6.15
N SER A 45 29.05 -10.37 -7.26
CA SER A 45 28.02 -9.91 -8.17
C SER A 45 26.69 -10.00 -7.44
N CYS A 46 26.05 -8.85 -7.19
CA CYS A 46 24.60 -8.85 -7.02
C CYS A 46 24.02 -9.65 -8.20
N PRO A 47 23.25 -10.73 -7.95
CA PRO A 47 22.61 -11.47 -9.02
C PRO A 47 21.84 -10.47 -9.89
N GLN A 48 22.05 -10.51 -11.21
CA GLN A 48 21.24 -9.71 -12.13
C GLN A 48 19.78 -10.15 -11.96
N VAL A 49 19.00 -9.29 -11.31
CA VAL A 49 17.56 -9.47 -11.17
C VAL A 49 16.96 -9.38 -12.58
N GLY A 50 16.27 -10.43 -13.01
CA GLY A 50 15.59 -10.46 -14.32
C GLY A 50 14.47 -9.42 -14.45
N ASP A 51 13.68 -9.51 -15.52
CA ASP A 51 12.51 -8.64 -15.70
C ASP A 51 11.51 -8.82 -14.54
N ILE A 52 11.00 -7.71 -14.01
CA ILE A 52 10.06 -7.71 -12.88
C ILE A 52 8.65 -7.94 -13.40
N THR A 53 8.08 -9.08 -13.03
CA THR A 53 6.73 -9.50 -13.44
C THR A 53 5.70 -9.28 -12.33
N ILE A 54 6.11 -9.13 -11.06
CA ILE A 54 5.21 -8.78 -9.96
C ILE A 54 5.83 -7.64 -9.15
N LEU A 55 5.11 -6.52 -9.05
CA LEU A 55 5.45 -5.37 -8.22
C LEU A 55 4.53 -5.31 -7.01
N VAL A 56 5.09 -5.43 -5.80
CA VAL A 56 4.32 -5.33 -4.54
C VAL A 56 4.56 -3.99 -3.85
N ASN A 57 3.63 -3.06 -4.01
CA ASN A 57 3.58 -1.78 -3.30
C ASN A 57 3.01 -1.96 -1.90
N ASN A 58 3.88 -2.29 -0.95
CA ASN A 58 3.54 -2.53 0.46
C ASN A 58 4.02 -1.46 1.44
N ALA A 59 5.03 -0.68 1.08
CA ALA A 59 5.60 0.34 1.96
C ALA A 59 4.51 1.32 2.45
N ALA A 60 4.44 1.51 3.77
CA ALA A 60 3.55 2.49 4.37
C ALA A 60 4.05 2.99 5.73
N VAL A 61 3.69 4.21 6.07
CA VAL A 61 3.92 4.86 7.37
C VAL A 61 2.62 5.49 7.87
N VAL A 62 2.49 5.60 9.19
CA VAL A 62 1.39 6.28 9.88
C VAL A 62 1.98 7.09 11.03
N HIS A 63 1.58 8.35 11.12
CA HIS A 63 1.99 9.24 12.21
C HIS A 63 1.09 9.09 13.43
N GLY A 64 -0.22 8.98 13.22
CA GLY A 64 -1.15 8.62 14.28
C GLY A 64 -1.58 9.77 15.21
N LYS A 65 -1.57 11.02 14.71
CA LYS A 65 -2.01 12.21 15.45
C LYS A 65 -3.24 12.86 14.80
N SER A 66 -3.85 13.81 15.52
CA SER A 66 -4.87 14.69 14.95
C SER A 66 -4.24 15.64 13.92
N LEU A 67 -5.05 16.27 13.06
CA LEU A 67 -4.53 17.26 12.10
C LEU A 67 -3.81 18.41 12.80
N MET A 68 -4.35 18.88 13.93
CA MET A 68 -3.82 20.04 14.66
C MET A 68 -2.54 19.72 15.43
N ASP A 69 -2.32 18.45 15.78
CA ASP A 69 -1.15 17.99 16.54
C ASP A 69 -0.07 17.37 15.63
N SER A 70 -0.35 17.25 14.34
CA SER A 70 0.56 16.64 13.37
C SER A 70 1.61 17.62 12.88
N ASP A 71 2.85 17.16 12.78
CA ASP A 71 3.93 17.92 12.17
C ASP A 71 3.78 17.88 10.63
N ASP A 72 3.93 19.01 9.94
CA ASP A 72 3.77 19.10 8.47
C ASP A 72 4.68 18.10 7.72
N ASP A 73 5.93 17.95 8.17
CA ASP A 73 6.87 16.97 7.62
C ASP A 73 6.39 15.53 7.76
N ALA A 74 5.69 15.21 8.86
CA ALA A 74 5.11 13.89 9.06
C ALA A 74 3.92 13.66 8.11
N LEU A 75 3.07 14.67 7.93
CA LEU A 75 1.97 14.63 6.95
C LEU A 75 2.50 14.40 5.53
N LEU A 76 3.51 15.18 5.13
CA LEU A 76 4.16 15.07 3.82
C LEU A 76 4.83 13.70 3.65
N LYS A 77 5.52 13.20 4.67
CA LYS A 77 6.14 11.87 4.64
C LYS A 77 5.12 10.75 4.39
N SER A 78 3.95 10.81 5.05
CA SER A 78 2.89 9.83 4.83
C SER A 78 2.37 9.86 3.39
N GLN A 79 2.18 11.04 2.79
CA GLN A 79 1.79 11.14 1.38
C GLN A 79 2.90 10.66 0.44
N HIS A 80 4.14 11.04 0.70
CA HIS A 80 5.29 10.63 -0.11
C HIS A 80 5.45 9.10 -0.14
N VAL A 81 5.45 8.46 1.02
CA VAL A 81 5.68 7.00 1.10
C VAL A 81 4.46 6.22 0.61
N ASN A 82 3.28 6.52 1.13
CA ASN A 82 2.10 5.67 0.94
C ASN A 82 1.44 5.88 -0.43
N THR A 83 1.55 7.10 -1.00
CA THR A 83 0.90 7.48 -2.26
C THR A 83 1.92 7.60 -3.38
N LEU A 84 2.79 8.60 -3.31
CA LEU A 84 3.68 8.91 -4.42
C LEU A 84 4.70 7.79 -4.66
N GLY A 85 5.08 7.06 -3.59
CA GLY A 85 5.81 5.78 -3.61
C GLY A 85 5.33 4.84 -4.70
N GLN A 86 4.00 4.72 -4.81
CA GLN A 86 3.35 3.84 -5.78
C GLN A 86 3.42 4.40 -7.20
N PHE A 87 3.37 5.71 -7.37
CA PHE A 87 3.50 6.34 -8.69
C PHE A 87 4.91 6.09 -9.25
N TRP A 88 5.94 6.31 -8.44
CA TRP A 88 7.32 6.18 -8.90
C TRP A 88 7.69 4.74 -9.25
N THR A 89 7.35 3.79 -8.37
CA THR A 89 7.59 2.37 -8.61
C THR A 89 6.79 1.87 -9.81
N THR A 90 5.50 2.19 -9.91
CA THR A 90 4.68 1.81 -11.05
C THR A 90 5.24 2.37 -12.36
N LYS A 91 5.60 3.66 -12.40
CA LYS A 91 6.23 4.27 -13.59
C LYS A 91 7.55 3.61 -13.99
N ALA A 92 8.31 3.09 -13.03
CA ALA A 92 9.58 2.43 -13.29
C ALA A 92 9.42 1.04 -13.92
N PHE A 93 8.41 0.26 -13.48
CA PHE A 93 8.28 -1.15 -13.86
C PHE A 93 7.17 -1.43 -14.88
N LEU A 94 6.08 -0.65 -14.87
CA LEU A 94 4.94 -0.87 -15.76
C LEU A 94 5.29 -0.85 -17.26
N PRO A 95 6.14 0.05 -17.78
CA PRO A 95 6.48 0.05 -19.21
C PRO A 95 7.02 -1.30 -19.69
N ARG A 96 7.91 -1.91 -18.88
CA ARG A 96 8.50 -3.21 -19.23
C ARG A 96 7.49 -4.36 -19.13
N MET A 97 6.58 -4.31 -18.14
CA MET A 97 5.48 -5.28 -18.04
C MET A 97 4.56 -5.22 -19.26
N LEU A 98 4.26 -4.01 -19.76
CA LEU A 98 3.44 -3.80 -20.96
C LEU A 98 4.14 -4.32 -22.23
N GLU A 99 5.43 -4.03 -22.40
CA GLU A 99 6.24 -4.55 -23.52
C GLU A 99 6.24 -6.08 -23.57
N LEU A 100 6.33 -6.72 -22.40
CA LEU A 100 6.38 -8.17 -22.26
C LEU A 100 5.01 -8.84 -22.23
N GLN A 101 3.92 -8.06 -22.13
CA GLN A 101 2.57 -8.56 -21.87
C GLN A 101 2.56 -9.53 -20.67
N ASN A 102 3.33 -9.19 -19.64
CA ASN A 102 3.52 -10.03 -18.47
C ASN A 102 3.84 -9.16 -17.25
N GLY A 103 2.83 -8.92 -16.42
CA GLY A 103 2.98 -8.10 -15.22
C GLY A 103 1.80 -8.14 -14.27
N HIS A 104 2.08 -7.94 -12.98
CA HIS A 104 1.06 -7.77 -11.96
C HIS A 104 1.47 -6.70 -10.95
N ILE A 105 0.64 -5.67 -10.78
CA ILE A 105 0.87 -4.63 -9.78
C ILE A 105 -0.03 -4.90 -8.57
N VAL A 106 0.57 -5.08 -7.40
CA VAL A 106 -0.13 -5.35 -6.15
C VAL A 106 0.01 -4.15 -5.23
N CYS A 107 -1.10 -3.64 -4.70
CA CYS A 107 -1.11 -2.58 -3.70
C CYS A 107 -1.66 -3.09 -2.37
N LEU A 108 -0.82 -3.12 -1.33
CA LEU A 108 -1.28 -3.37 0.04
C LEU A 108 -1.80 -2.06 0.61
N ASN A 109 -3.11 -1.89 0.45
CA ASN A 109 -3.85 -0.73 0.90
C ASN A 109 -4.47 -0.98 2.29
N SER A 110 -5.63 -0.42 2.59
CA SER A 110 -6.32 -0.57 3.87
C SER A 110 -7.80 -0.28 3.73
N VAL A 111 -8.63 -0.90 4.57
CA VAL A 111 -10.03 -0.47 4.76
C VAL A 111 -10.16 1.00 5.17
N LEU A 112 -9.11 1.59 5.76
CA LEU A 112 -9.08 3.01 6.13
C LEU A 112 -9.05 3.96 4.93
N ALA A 113 -8.81 3.44 3.71
CA ALA A 113 -9.04 4.18 2.47
C ALA A 113 -10.55 4.45 2.23
N LEU A 114 -11.40 3.54 2.70
CA LEU A 114 -12.85 3.58 2.49
C LEU A 114 -13.63 4.01 3.73
N SER A 115 -13.08 3.83 4.93
CA SER A 115 -13.72 4.21 6.20
C SER A 115 -12.70 4.83 7.14
N ALA A 116 -12.65 6.16 7.20
CA ALA A 116 -11.65 6.89 7.96
C ALA A 116 -11.92 6.87 9.48
N ILE A 117 -10.86 7.08 10.25
CA ILE A 117 -10.93 7.15 11.72
C ILE A 117 -10.17 8.39 12.25
N PRO A 118 -10.56 8.95 13.40
CA PRO A 118 -9.78 9.97 14.08
C PRO A 118 -8.39 9.46 14.49
N GLY A 119 -7.41 10.36 14.53
CA GLY A 119 -6.04 10.03 14.94
C GLY A 119 -5.24 9.25 13.89
N ALA A 120 -5.71 9.16 12.64
CA ALA A 120 -4.96 8.56 11.53
C ALA A 120 -5.18 9.35 10.23
N ILE A 121 -5.33 10.68 10.31
CA ILE A 121 -5.73 11.51 9.17
C ILE A 121 -4.73 11.42 8.01
N ASP A 122 -3.43 11.40 8.31
CA ASP A 122 -2.33 11.25 7.35
C ASP A 122 -2.38 9.89 6.63
N TYR A 123 -2.67 8.84 7.38
CA TYR A 123 -2.77 7.49 6.85
C TYR A 123 -4.05 7.29 6.03
N CYS A 124 -5.21 7.70 6.55
CA CYS A 124 -6.49 7.60 5.86
C CYS A 124 -6.47 8.35 4.52
N THR A 125 -5.98 9.60 4.52
CA THR A 125 -5.91 10.41 3.29
C THR A 125 -4.94 9.81 2.27
N SER A 126 -3.76 9.36 2.70
CA SER A 126 -2.80 8.73 1.80
C SER A 126 -3.29 7.39 1.24
N LYS A 127 -3.93 6.54 2.05
CA LYS A 127 -4.50 5.26 1.61
C LYS A 127 -5.70 5.44 0.68
N ALA A 128 -6.53 6.47 0.89
CA ALA A 128 -7.59 6.85 -0.04
C ALA A 128 -7.02 7.32 -1.39
N SER A 129 -5.92 8.10 -1.39
CA SER A 129 -5.24 8.50 -2.63
C SER A 129 -4.64 7.31 -3.38
N ALA A 130 -3.96 6.41 -2.68
CA ALA A 130 -3.45 5.16 -3.23
C ALA A 130 -4.58 4.24 -3.77
N PHE A 131 -5.76 4.26 -3.15
CA PHE A 131 -6.93 3.52 -3.63
C PHE A 131 -7.40 4.06 -4.98
N ALA A 132 -7.64 5.37 -5.06
CA ALA A 132 -8.07 6.03 -6.30
C ALA A 132 -7.04 5.84 -7.44
N PHE A 133 -5.75 5.87 -7.11
CA PHE A 133 -4.69 5.55 -8.06
C PHE A 133 -4.82 4.13 -8.63
N MET A 134 -5.02 3.14 -7.76
CA MET A 134 -5.15 1.76 -8.22
C MET A 134 -6.44 1.51 -8.99
N GLU A 135 -7.55 2.16 -8.64
CA GLU A 135 -8.78 2.11 -9.43
C GLU A 135 -8.55 2.67 -10.83
N SER A 136 -7.92 3.85 -10.94
CA SER A 136 -7.60 4.45 -12.23
C SER A 136 -6.62 3.60 -13.05
N LEU A 137 -5.59 3.04 -12.42
CA LEU A 137 -4.61 2.15 -13.07
C LEU A 137 -5.29 0.88 -13.58
N THR A 138 -6.13 0.24 -12.77
CA THR A 138 -6.82 -1.01 -13.14
C THR A 138 -7.72 -0.80 -14.36
N LEU A 139 -8.45 0.32 -14.41
CA LEU A 139 -9.25 0.68 -15.58
C LEU A 139 -8.38 0.92 -16.83
N GLY A 140 -7.22 1.57 -16.67
CA GLY A 140 -6.26 1.79 -17.76
C GLY A 140 -5.61 0.50 -18.30
N LEU A 141 -5.67 -0.61 -17.56
CA LEU A 141 -5.09 -1.89 -17.95
C LEU A 141 -6.09 -2.85 -18.61
N LEU A 142 -7.37 -2.47 -18.76
CA LEU A 142 -8.42 -3.36 -19.32
C LEU A 142 -8.07 -3.88 -20.72
N ASP A 143 -7.42 -3.05 -21.54
CA ASP A 143 -7.00 -3.39 -22.91
C ASP A 143 -5.51 -3.80 -23.00
N CYS A 144 -4.86 -4.07 -21.87
CA CYS A 144 -3.45 -4.45 -21.78
C CYS A 144 -3.31 -5.96 -21.48
N PRO A 145 -3.31 -6.85 -22.49
CA PRO A 145 -3.28 -8.28 -22.27
C PRO A 145 -2.02 -8.69 -21.48
N GLY A 146 -2.22 -9.56 -20.49
CA GLY A 146 -1.15 -10.11 -19.66
C GLY A 146 -0.59 -9.16 -18.58
N VAL A 147 -1.16 -7.96 -18.42
CA VAL A 147 -0.85 -7.06 -17.32
C VAL A 147 -2.09 -6.84 -16.46
N SER A 148 -1.98 -7.06 -15.15
CA SER A 148 -3.10 -6.95 -14.21
C SER A 148 -2.70 -6.17 -12.96
N ALA A 149 -3.70 -5.79 -12.16
CA ALA A 149 -3.49 -5.12 -10.89
C ALA A 149 -4.41 -5.69 -9.81
N THR A 150 -3.95 -5.75 -8.56
CA THR A 150 -4.71 -6.18 -7.39
C THR A 150 -4.54 -5.18 -6.26
N THR A 151 -5.65 -4.69 -5.72
CA THR A 151 -5.68 -3.84 -4.53
C THR A 151 -6.20 -4.64 -3.35
N VAL A 152 -5.42 -4.70 -2.27
CA VAL A 152 -5.76 -5.46 -1.07
C VAL A 152 -6.09 -4.48 0.05
N LEU A 153 -7.27 -4.61 0.65
CA LEU A 153 -7.75 -3.77 1.74
C LEU A 153 -7.99 -4.65 2.97
N PRO A 154 -6.93 -4.94 3.73
CA PRO A 154 -7.10 -5.59 5.01
C PRO A 154 -7.71 -4.62 6.01
N PHE A 155 -8.56 -5.18 6.87
CA PHE A 155 -8.91 -4.64 8.17
C PHE A 155 -7.67 -4.62 9.07
N HIS A 156 -7.84 -4.28 10.34
CA HIS A 156 -6.77 -4.30 11.32
C HIS A 156 -5.97 -5.61 11.27
N THR A 157 -4.70 -5.49 10.94
CA THR A 157 -3.74 -6.60 10.89
C THR A 157 -2.84 -6.50 12.11
N SER A 158 -2.52 -7.65 12.72
CA SER A 158 -1.68 -7.76 13.93
C SER A 158 -0.22 -7.46 13.61
N THR A 159 0.10 -6.20 13.30
CA THR A 159 1.46 -5.72 13.04
C THR A 159 1.82 -4.61 14.04
N GLU A 160 3.11 -4.35 14.17
CA GLU A 160 3.62 -3.26 15.01
C GLU A 160 3.16 -1.88 14.53
N MET A 161 2.78 -1.73 13.25
CA MET A 161 2.36 -0.44 12.67
C MET A 161 1.17 0.18 13.40
N PHE A 162 0.25 -0.64 13.92
CA PHE A 162 -0.92 -0.20 14.68
C PHE A 162 -0.84 -0.62 16.17
N GLN A 163 0.37 -0.75 16.71
CA GLN A 163 0.55 -1.14 18.10
C GLN A 163 -0.11 -0.12 19.05
N GLY A 164 -0.95 -0.63 19.95
CA GLY A 164 -1.72 0.18 20.89
C GLY A 164 -3.09 0.63 20.37
N MET A 165 -3.44 0.34 19.11
CA MET A 165 -4.81 0.51 18.62
C MET A 165 -5.76 -0.44 19.38
N ARG A 166 -6.92 0.07 19.83
CA ARG A 166 -7.92 -0.74 20.55
C ARG A 166 -9.24 -0.80 19.78
N VAL A 167 -9.70 -2.01 19.51
CA VAL A 167 -11.04 -2.27 18.94
C VAL A 167 -11.98 -2.62 20.09
N ARG A 168 -13.15 -1.97 20.16
CA ARG A 168 -14.12 -2.16 21.26
C ARG A 168 -14.67 -3.59 21.34
N PHE A 169 -14.91 -4.21 20.18
CA PHE A 169 -15.46 -5.56 20.07
C PHE A 169 -14.47 -6.51 19.36
N PRO A 170 -13.38 -6.93 20.02
CA PRO A 170 -12.33 -7.74 19.38
C PRO A 170 -12.81 -9.13 18.97
N ASN A 171 -13.84 -9.67 19.64
CA ASN A 171 -14.41 -10.97 19.27
C ASN A 171 -15.26 -10.90 18.00
N LEU A 172 -15.85 -9.73 17.69
CA LEU A 172 -16.65 -9.52 16.49
C LEU A 172 -15.78 -9.09 15.30
N PHE A 173 -14.71 -8.34 15.58
CA PHE A 173 -13.76 -7.86 14.59
C PHE A 173 -12.32 -8.26 14.98
N PRO A 174 -11.98 -9.56 14.91
CA PRO A 174 -10.67 -10.04 15.30
C PRO A 174 -9.59 -9.50 14.35
N PRO A 175 -8.39 -9.18 14.87
CA PRO A 175 -7.30 -8.73 14.04
C PRO A 175 -6.85 -9.86 13.11
N LEU A 176 -6.50 -9.51 11.87
CA LEU A 176 -5.97 -10.46 10.90
C LEU A 176 -4.52 -10.81 11.23
N LYS A 177 -4.14 -12.06 10.98
CA LYS A 177 -2.74 -12.48 11.01
C LYS A 177 -2.03 -12.05 9.70
N PRO A 178 -0.80 -11.53 9.75
CA PRO A 178 -0.06 -11.13 8.54
C PRO A 178 0.06 -12.25 7.50
N GLU A 179 0.23 -13.50 7.95
CA GLU A 179 0.34 -14.68 7.08
C GLU A 179 -0.96 -14.94 6.33
N THR A 180 -2.11 -14.67 6.98
CA THR A 180 -3.43 -14.78 6.33
C THR A 180 -3.59 -13.73 5.25
N VAL A 181 -3.15 -12.48 5.51
CA VAL A 181 -3.20 -11.41 4.50
C VAL A 181 -2.30 -11.76 3.32
N ALA A 182 -1.04 -12.15 3.57
CA ALA A 182 -0.08 -12.53 2.54
C ALA A 182 -0.59 -13.69 1.67
N ARG A 183 -1.08 -14.77 2.29
CA ARG A 183 -1.65 -15.92 1.55
C ARG A 183 -2.82 -15.49 0.67
N ARG A 184 -3.76 -14.73 1.22
CA ARG A 184 -4.94 -14.25 0.47
C ARG A 184 -4.54 -13.29 -0.65
N THR A 185 -3.50 -12.48 -0.46
CA THR A 185 -2.93 -11.63 -1.52
C THR A 185 -2.39 -12.49 -2.67
N VAL A 186 -1.63 -13.54 -2.37
CA VAL A 186 -1.13 -14.46 -3.40
C VAL A 186 -2.29 -15.15 -4.14
N ASP A 187 -3.30 -15.65 -3.42
CA ASP A 187 -4.49 -16.26 -4.02
C ASP A 187 -5.19 -15.27 -4.98
N ALA A 188 -5.35 -14.01 -4.58
CA ALA A 188 -5.98 -12.97 -5.40
C ALA A 188 -5.15 -12.61 -6.64
N VAL A 189 -3.82 -12.57 -6.51
CA VAL A 189 -2.91 -12.37 -7.65
C VAL A 189 -3.06 -13.51 -8.65
N GLN A 190 -3.05 -14.76 -8.18
CA GLN A 190 -3.22 -15.95 -9.04
C GLN A 190 -4.59 -15.97 -9.76
N GLN A 191 -5.62 -15.38 -9.15
CA GLN A 191 -6.97 -15.30 -9.69
C GLN A 191 -7.23 -14.02 -10.51
N ASN A 192 -6.23 -13.13 -10.67
CA ASN A 192 -6.39 -11.80 -11.26
C ASN A 192 -7.54 -10.99 -10.63
N GLN A 193 -7.73 -11.13 -9.32
CA GLN A 193 -8.76 -10.40 -8.60
C GLN A 193 -8.32 -8.95 -8.42
N ALA A 194 -9.04 -8.01 -9.02
CA ALA A 194 -8.73 -6.58 -8.97
C ALA A 194 -8.82 -5.98 -7.56
N LEU A 195 -9.78 -6.43 -6.75
CA LEU A 195 -10.06 -5.89 -5.43
C LEU A 195 -10.28 -7.00 -4.40
N LEU A 196 -9.45 -7.04 -3.36
CA LEU A 196 -9.54 -8.01 -2.27
C LEU A 196 -9.77 -7.29 -0.94
N LEU A 197 -10.96 -7.46 -0.37
CA LEU A 197 -11.32 -6.91 0.94
C LEU A 197 -11.26 -8.00 2.02
N LEU A 198 -10.51 -7.76 3.10
CA LEU A 198 -10.30 -8.76 4.16
C LEU A 198 -10.67 -8.22 5.55
N PRO A 199 -11.43 -8.95 6.38
CA PRO A 199 -12.24 -10.11 6.01
C PRO A 199 -13.38 -9.71 5.07
N TRP A 200 -13.99 -10.70 4.40
CA TRP A 200 -15.10 -10.47 3.46
C TRP A 200 -16.30 -9.73 4.10
N THR A 201 -16.48 -9.85 5.43
CA THR A 201 -17.53 -9.16 6.19
C THR A 201 -17.40 -7.64 6.13
N MET A 202 -16.21 -7.10 5.83
CA MET A 202 -16.00 -5.67 5.64
C MET A 202 -16.77 -5.13 4.41
N ASN A 203 -17.15 -5.97 3.45
CA ASN A 203 -17.97 -5.54 2.30
C ASN A 203 -19.33 -5.03 2.75
N ILE A 204 -19.92 -5.68 3.77
CA ILE A 204 -21.20 -5.29 4.35
C ILE A 204 -21.08 -3.89 4.95
N LEU A 205 -19.99 -3.60 5.67
CA LEU A 205 -19.77 -2.28 6.27
C LEU A 205 -19.61 -1.18 5.22
N ILE A 206 -18.94 -1.47 4.11
CA ILE A 206 -18.79 -0.49 3.02
C ILE A 206 -20.14 -0.24 2.33
N ILE A 207 -20.91 -1.28 2.04
CA ILE A 207 -22.25 -1.14 1.45
C ILE A 207 -23.16 -0.35 2.39
N LEU A 208 -23.15 -0.64 3.69
CA LEU A 208 -23.89 0.11 4.69
C LEU A 208 -23.45 1.59 4.72
N LYS A 209 -22.14 1.86 4.62
CA LYS A 209 -21.62 3.22 4.50
C LYS A 209 -22.18 3.97 3.28
N SER A 210 -22.33 3.29 2.15
CA SER A 210 -22.85 3.90 0.93
C SER A 210 -24.36 4.19 0.96
N ILE A 211 -25.13 3.50 1.81
CA ILE A 211 -26.60 3.60 1.83
C ILE A 211 -27.10 4.42 3.03
N LEU A 212 -26.42 4.35 4.18
CA LEU A 212 -26.90 4.96 5.41
C LEU A 212 -26.67 6.49 5.44
N PRO A 213 -27.57 7.25 6.08
CA PRO A 213 -27.34 8.67 6.35
C PRO A 213 -26.11 8.89 7.23
N GLN A 214 -25.43 10.01 7.04
CA GLN A 214 -24.23 10.39 7.79
C GLN A 214 -24.42 10.31 9.33
N ALA A 215 -25.57 10.74 9.85
CA ALA A 215 -25.87 10.67 11.28
C ALA A 215 -25.86 9.21 11.81
N ALA A 216 -26.38 8.26 11.03
CA ALA A 216 -26.37 6.85 11.42
C ALA A 216 -24.93 6.29 11.42
N LEU A 217 -24.09 6.73 10.48
CA LEU A 217 -22.68 6.33 10.42
C LEU A 217 -21.90 6.87 11.62
N GLU A 218 -22.16 8.10 12.05
CA GLU A 218 -21.56 8.67 13.25
C GLU A 218 -21.93 7.87 14.50
N GLU A 219 -23.19 7.47 14.63
CA GLU A 219 -23.62 6.58 15.73
C GLU A 219 -22.98 5.20 15.66
N ILE A 220 -22.80 4.63 14.47
CA ILE A 220 -22.05 3.38 14.29
C ILE A 220 -20.58 3.56 14.73
N HIS A 221 -19.94 4.68 14.39
CA HIS A 221 -18.57 4.98 14.81
C HIS A 221 -18.45 5.18 16.33
N ARG A 222 -19.44 5.83 16.96
CA ARG A 222 -19.53 5.98 18.42
C ARG A 222 -19.74 4.62 19.10
N PHE A 223 -20.68 3.83 18.59
CA PHE A 223 -21.02 2.52 19.13
C PHE A 223 -19.86 1.53 19.00
N SER A 224 -19.27 1.41 17.81
CA SER A 224 -18.12 0.53 17.54
C SER A 224 -16.82 0.97 18.21
N GLY A 225 -16.76 2.20 18.72
CA GLY A 225 -15.60 2.76 19.41
C GLY A 225 -14.45 3.17 18.48
N THR A 226 -14.65 3.16 17.15
CA THR A 226 -13.61 3.55 16.19
C THR A 226 -13.15 5.00 16.38
N TYR A 227 -13.98 5.87 16.96
CA TYR A 227 -13.60 7.27 17.23
C TYR A 227 -12.49 7.43 18.30
N THR A 228 -12.25 6.39 19.12
CA THR A 228 -11.23 6.39 20.19
C THR A 228 -10.12 5.36 19.98
N CYS A 229 -10.16 4.60 18.88
CA CYS A 229 -9.29 3.44 18.71
C CYS A 229 -7.81 3.80 18.63
N MET A 230 -7.48 5.04 18.27
CA MET A 230 -6.11 5.57 18.20
C MET A 230 -5.64 6.27 19.48
N ASN A 231 -6.47 6.43 20.52
CA ASN A 231 -6.09 7.18 21.72
C ASN A 231 -4.91 6.58 22.50
N THR A 232 -4.69 5.27 22.35
CA THR A 232 -3.58 4.53 22.98
C THR A 232 -2.52 4.10 21.97
N PHE A 233 -2.55 4.68 20.77
CA PHE A 233 -1.57 4.41 19.72
C PHE A 233 -0.17 4.83 20.16
N LYS A 234 0.82 3.95 19.94
CA LYS A 234 2.21 4.21 20.33
C LYS A 234 3.11 4.64 19.16
N GLY A 235 2.72 4.34 17.92
CA GLY A 235 3.57 4.57 16.75
C GLY A 235 4.84 3.73 16.72
N ARG A 236 5.58 3.84 15.62
CA ARG A 236 6.99 3.43 15.57
C ARG A 236 7.84 4.67 15.84
N THR A 237 8.64 4.64 16.91
CA THR A 237 9.76 5.57 17.13
C THR A 237 10.92 5.25 16.21
#